data_AF-A0A7C3QIT9-F1
#
_entry.id   AF-A0A7C3QIT9-F1
#
_cell.length_a   1.000
_cell.length_b   1.000
_cell.length_c   1.000
_cell.angle_alpha   90.00
_cell.angle_beta   90.00
_cell.angle_gamma   90.00
#
_symmetry.space_group_name_H-M   'P 1'
#
loop_
_entity.id
_entity.type
_entity.pdbx_description
1 polymer ?
#
loop_
_entity_poly.entity_id
_entity_poly.type
_entity_poly.pdbx_seq_one_letter_code
_entity_poly.pdbx_strand_id
1 'polypeptide(L)'
;MPLDIDKEMAALERMTAGQLAERFAELFGEQTHSRHRTYLIRKILWKLQTREVGGLSERALKRANELATNAELRVMPPTTLETRPVSEVVTTAPVTRDTRLPLPGASLVREYRGRKIEVIVRPDGFEFEGERYKSLSAVARKVTGT
;
A
#
# COMPACT_ATOMS: atom_id res chain seq x y z
N MET A 1 20.09 -32.36 -14.69
CA MET A 1 18.78 -32.79 -14.15
C MET A 1 17.87 -31.59 -14.24
N PRO A 2 16.62 -31.73 -14.71
CA PRO A 2 15.68 -30.61 -14.80
C PRO A 2 15.49 -30.01 -13.40
N LEU A 3 15.56 -28.68 -13.31
CA LEU A 3 15.43 -27.95 -12.05
C LEU A 3 13.99 -28.08 -11.53
N ASP A 4 13.84 -28.69 -10.35
CA ASP A 4 12.56 -28.80 -9.66
C ASP A 4 12.23 -27.46 -8.98
N ILE A 5 11.30 -26.75 -9.58
CA ILE A 5 10.95 -25.38 -9.21
C ILE A 5 10.24 -25.33 -7.85
N ASP A 6 9.40 -26.31 -7.56
CA ASP A 6 8.64 -26.36 -6.31
C ASP A 6 9.58 -26.61 -5.14
N LYS A 7 10.58 -27.47 -5.33
CA LYS A 7 11.65 -27.71 -4.36
C LYS A 7 12.49 -26.46 -4.11
N GLU A 8 12.89 -25.77 -5.18
CA GLU A 8 13.67 -24.51 -5.07
C GLU A 8 12.85 -23.40 -4.40
N MET A 9 11.56 -23.29 -4.73
CA MET A 9 10.66 -22.33 -4.09
C MET A 9 10.55 -22.59 -2.60
N ALA A 10 10.32 -23.85 -2.19
CA ALA A 10 10.26 -24.23 -0.79
C ALA A 10 11.59 -24.01 -0.04
N ALA A 11 12.74 -24.11 -0.73
CA ALA A 11 14.04 -23.79 -0.14
C ALA A 11 14.20 -22.28 0.09
N LEU A 12 13.88 -21.47 -0.91
CA LEU A 12 13.94 -20.00 -0.83
C LEU A 12 12.95 -19.45 0.19
N GLU A 13 11.80 -20.09 0.36
CA GLU A 13 10.83 -19.71 1.37
C GLU A 13 11.31 -19.93 2.81
N ARG A 14 12.34 -20.74 3.05
CA ARG A 14 12.92 -20.90 4.39
C ARG A 14 14.03 -19.90 4.71
N MET A 15 14.53 -19.19 3.70
CA MET A 15 15.65 -18.25 3.85
C MET A 15 15.21 -16.88 4.39
N THR A 16 16.06 -16.23 5.17
CA THR A 16 15.84 -14.84 5.59
C THR A 16 16.01 -13.87 4.41
N ALA A 17 15.53 -12.62 4.56
CA ALA A 17 15.71 -11.60 3.53
C ALA A 17 17.20 -11.29 3.23
N GLY A 18 18.08 -11.40 4.23
CA GLY A 18 19.53 -11.24 4.04
C GLY A 18 20.13 -12.37 3.20
N GLN A 19 19.81 -13.62 3.54
CA GLN A 19 20.23 -14.80 2.78
C GLN A 19 19.70 -14.76 1.33
N LEU A 20 18.46 -14.29 1.13
CA LEU A 20 17.93 -14.11 -0.23
C LEU A 20 18.67 -13.01 -1.00
N ALA A 21 19.12 -11.95 -0.33
CA ALA A 21 19.92 -10.90 -0.97
C ALA A 21 21.33 -11.41 -1.36
N GLU A 22 21.94 -12.25 -0.53
CA GLU A 22 23.21 -12.94 -0.84
C GLU A 22 23.04 -13.87 -2.05
N ARG A 23 22.02 -14.75 -2.01
CA ARG A 23 21.71 -15.68 -3.11
C ARG A 23 21.33 -14.95 -4.40
N PHE A 24 20.71 -13.78 -4.29
CA PHE A 24 20.48 -12.88 -5.42
C PHE A 24 21.82 -12.38 -5.99
N ALA A 25 22.72 -11.88 -5.14
CA ALA A 25 24.03 -11.36 -5.58
C ALA A 25 24.86 -12.45 -6.26
N GLU A 26 24.84 -13.70 -5.78
CA GLU A 26 25.50 -14.83 -6.42
C GLU A 26 24.97 -15.13 -7.83
N LEU A 27 23.65 -15.05 -8.03
CA LEU A 27 23.02 -15.41 -9.29
C LEU A 27 23.07 -14.29 -10.34
N PHE A 28 23.04 -13.05 -9.89
CA PHE A 28 22.97 -11.84 -10.73
C PHE A 28 24.30 -11.10 -10.86
N GLY A 29 25.25 -11.30 -9.93
CA GLY A 29 26.51 -10.55 -9.86
C GLY A 29 26.39 -9.15 -9.25
N GLU A 30 25.21 -8.78 -8.76
CA GLU A 30 24.89 -7.44 -8.26
C GLU A 30 24.21 -7.50 -6.89
N GLN A 31 24.57 -6.60 -5.98
CA GLN A 31 23.87 -6.49 -4.70
C GLN A 31 22.51 -5.81 -4.86
N THR A 32 21.52 -6.29 -4.12
CA THR A 32 20.19 -5.68 -4.07
C THR A 32 20.02 -4.84 -2.81
N HIS A 33 19.48 -3.63 -2.96
CA HIS A 33 19.05 -2.81 -1.83
C HIS A 33 17.64 -3.18 -1.33
N SER A 34 16.91 -4.02 -2.07
CA SER A 34 15.56 -4.43 -1.71
C SER A 34 15.57 -5.52 -0.65
N ARG A 35 14.81 -5.30 0.42
CA ARG A 35 14.56 -6.30 1.47
C ARG A 35 13.23 -7.05 1.28
N HIS A 36 12.54 -6.82 0.16
CA HIS A 36 11.22 -7.39 -0.09
C HIS A 36 11.31 -8.86 -0.49
N ARG A 37 11.00 -9.75 0.45
CA ARG A 37 11.21 -11.20 0.33
C ARG A 37 10.58 -11.82 -0.91
N THR A 38 9.30 -11.55 -1.14
CA THR A 38 8.55 -12.12 -2.28
C THR A 38 9.08 -11.66 -3.63
N TYR A 39 9.71 -10.48 -3.68
CA TYR A 39 10.37 -9.98 -4.89
C TYR A 39 11.65 -10.77 -5.16
N LEU A 40 12.49 -10.93 -4.13
CA LEU A 40 13.74 -11.68 -4.23
C LEU A 40 13.50 -13.13 -4.64
N ILE A 41 12.55 -13.82 -3.99
CA ILE A 41 12.19 -15.20 -4.34
C ILE A 41 11.80 -15.32 -5.81
N ARG A 42 10.86 -14.48 -6.29
CA ARG A 42 10.43 -14.51 -7.69
C ARG A 42 11.57 -14.25 -8.67
N LYS A 43 12.42 -13.27 -8.37
CA LYS A 43 13.51 -12.85 -9.25
C LYS A 43 14.61 -13.91 -9.31
N ILE A 44 14.91 -14.55 -8.18
CA ILE A 44 15.83 -15.68 -8.06
C ILE A 44 15.31 -16.89 -8.82
N LEU A 45 14.04 -17.29 -8.62
CA LEU A 45 13.43 -18.42 -9.32
C LEU A 45 13.45 -18.22 -10.83
N TRP A 46 13.07 -17.03 -11.30
CA TRP A 46 13.15 -16.70 -12.72
C TRP A 46 14.57 -16.85 -13.28
N LYS A 47 15.59 -16.43 -12.54
CA LYS A 47 16.99 -16.55 -12.97
C LYS A 47 17.43 -18.00 -13.05
N LEU A 48 17.03 -18.84 -12.09
CA LEU A 48 17.29 -20.28 -12.13
C LEU A 48 16.61 -20.94 -13.34
N GLN A 49 15.32 -20.65 -13.56
CA GLN A 49 14.58 -21.13 -14.73
C GLN A 49 15.27 -20.72 -16.04
N THR A 50 15.72 -19.48 -16.13
CA THR A 50 16.36 -18.92 -17.33
C THR A 50 17.69 -19.61 -17.68
N ARG A 51 18.43 -20.09 -16.67
CA ARG A 51 19.69 -20.82 -16.90
C ARG A 51 19.46 -22.19 -17.55
N GLU A 52 18.34 -22.84 -17.23
CA GLU A 52 18.00 -24.18 -17.75
C GLU A 52 17.20 -24.13 -19.05
N VAL A 53 16.16 -23.28 -19.10
CA VAL A 53 15.20 -23.22 -20.21
C VAL A 53 15.62 -22.20 -21.28
N GLY A 54 16.53 -21.31 -20.94
CA GLY A 54 16.86 -20.14 -21.74
C GLY A 54 16.03 -18.91 -21.35
N GLY A 55 16.51 -17.75 -21.77
CA GLY A 55 15.88 -16.46 -21.46
C GLY A 55 14.68 -16.13 -22.33
N LEU A 56 14.31 -14.84 -22.31
CA LEU A 56 13.34 -14.30 -23.25
C LEU A 56 13.83 -14.51 -24.69
N SER A 57 12.96 -15.00 -25.57
CA SER A 57 13.28 -15.16 -26.99
C SER A 57 13.59 -13.81 -27.65
N GLU A 58 14.36 -13.81 -28.74
CA GLU A 58 14.67 -12.57 -29.48
C GLU A 58 13.40 -11.82 -29.90
N ARG A 59 12.35 -12.56 -30.30
CA ARG A 59 11.05 -11.98 -30.61
C ARG A 59 10.40 -11.30 -29.40
N ALA A 60 10.51 -11.90 -28.21
CA ALA A 60 9.98 -11.32 -26.98
C ALA A 60 10.78 -10.07 -26.56
N LEU A 61 12.12 -10.11 -26.67
CA LEU A 61 12.97 -8.95 -26.43
C LEU A 61 12.68 -7.80 -27.39
N LYS A 62 12.56 -8.09 -28.70
CA LYS A 62 12.22 -7.09 -29.72
C LYS A 62 10.88 -6.44 -29.43
N ARG A 63 9.86 -7.24 -29.13
CA ARG A 63 8.52 -6.73 -28.77
C ARG A 63 8.54 -5.92 -27.46
N ALA A 64 9.32 -6.34 -26.46
CA ALA A 64 9.49 -5.59 -25.22
C ALA A 64 10.14 -4.22 -25.48
N ASN A 65 11.16 -4.17 -26.35
CA ASN A 65 11.81 -2.92 -26.73
C ASN A 65 10.88 -2.00 -27.54
N GLU A 66 10.13 -2.55 -28.49
CA GLU A 66 9.09 -1.81 -29.23
C GLU A 66 8.05 -1.21 -28.28
N LEU A 67 7.59 -1.97 -27.28
CA LEU A 67 6.65 -1.47 -26.27
C LEU A 67 7.27 -0.41 -25.36
N ALA A 68 8.54 -0.57 -24.97
CA ALA A 68 9.25 0.40 -24.14
C ALA A 68 9.45 1.74 -24.86
N THR A 69 9.79 1.73 -26.15
CA THR A 69 9.96 2.94 -26.97
C THR A 69 8.64 3.69 -27.16
N ASN A 70 7.53 2.98 -27.31
CA ASN A 70 6.21 3.58 -27.57
C ASN A 70 5.44 3.95 -26.29
N ALA A 71 5.97 3.64 -25.12
CA ALA A 71 5.33 4.00 -23.86
C ALA A 71 5.99 5.28 -23.33
N GLU A 72 5.22 6.36 -23.22
CA GLU A 72 5.55 7.47 -22.33
C GLU A 72 5.47 6.98 -20.87
N LEU A 73 6.44 6.15 -20.47
CA LEU A 73 6.54 5.59 -19.14
C LEU A 73 6.96 6.70 -18.19
N ARG A 74 5.99 7.26 -17.49
CA ARG A 74 6.28 8.13 -16.36
C ARG A 74 6.83 7.27 -15.21
N VAL A 75 8.11 7.46 -14.87
CA VAL A 75 8.83 6.69 -13.83
C VAL A 75 8.29 6.95 -12.42
N MET A 76 7.68 8.11 -12.18
CA MET A 76 7.02 8.45 -10.91
C MET A 76 5.70 9.17 -11.15
N PRO A 77 4.60 8.84 -10.44
CA PRO A 77 3.37 9.63 -10.53
C PRO A 77 3.66 11.09 -10.13
N PRO A 78 2.99 12.08 -10.74
CA PRO A 78 3.20 13.48 -10.38
C PRO A 78 2.91 13.68 -8.89
N THR A 79 3.89 14.21 -8.16
CA THR A 79 3.79 14.51 -6.72
C THR A 79 2.65 15.49 -6.42
N THR A 80 2.33 16.34 -7.38
CA THR A 80 1.17 17.23 -7.33
C THR A 80 -0.03 16.53 -7.94
N LEU A 81 -0.77 15.80 -7.10
CA LEU A 81 -2.22 15.76 -7.30
C LEU A 81 -2.65 17.23 -7.27
N GLU A 82 -3.04 17.80 -8.41
CA GLU A 82 -3.57 19.16 -8.44
C GLU A 82 -4.86 19.20 -7.63
N THR A 83 -4.72 19.46 -6.33
CA THR A 83 -5.79 19.99 -5.51
C THR A 83 -6.16 21.32 -6.12
N ARG A 84 -7.33 21.37 -6.78
CA ARG A 84 -8.04 22.61 -7.08
C ARG A 84 -7.91 23.54 -5.86
N PRO A 85 -7.61 24.83 -6.02
CA PRO A 85 -7.38 25.72 -4.89
C PRO A 85 -8.69 25.83 -4.10
N VAL A 86 -8.76 25.14 -2.96
CA VAL A 86 -9.78 25.40 -1.94
C VAL A 86 -9.16 26.46 -1.04
N SER A 87 -9.86 27.60 -0.97
CA SER A 87 -9.47 28.84 -0.33
C SER A 87 -8.75 28.66 1.01
N GLU A 88 -7.72 29.49 1.21
CA GLU A 88 -7.04 29.70 2.48
C GLU A 88 -8.06 29.91 3.60
N VAL A 89 -8.05 29.03 4.61
CA VAL A 89 -8.66 29.31 5.90
C VAL A 89 -7.55 29.28 6.95
N VAL A 90 -7.32 30.49 7.45
CA VAL A 90 -6.43 30.91 8.52
C VAL A 90 -6.33 29.89 9.66
N THR A 91 -5.11 29.44 9.91
CA THR A 91 -4.74 28.57 11.03
C THR A 91 -4.80 29.34 12.35
N THR A 92 -5.66 28.92 13.28
CA THR A 92 -5.46 29.20 14.71
C THR A 92 -5.43 27.90 15.50
N ALA A 93 -4.28 27.69 16.14
CA ALA A 93 -3.93 26.70 17.18
C ALA A 93 -4.00 25.18 16.86
N PRO A 94 -3.03 24.38 17.36
CA PRO A 94 -2.94 22.96 17.05
C PRO A 94 -3.84 22.17 18.01
N VAL A 95 -5.09 21.94 17.63
CA VAL A 95 -5.81 20.78 18.15
C VAL A 95 -5.30 19.58 17.39
N THR A 96 -4.76 18.60 18.10
CA THR A 96 -4.30 17.30 17.58
C THR A 96 -5.50 16.53 16.99
N ARG A 97 -5.99 16.98 15.84
CA ARG A 97 -7.10 16.35 15.12
C ARG A 97 -6.57 15.17 14.34
N ASP A 98 -7.29 14.05 14.40
CA ASP A 98 -7.04 12.94 13.51
C ASP A 98 -7.36 13.40 12.08
N THR A 99 -6.35 13.43 11.20
CA THR A 99 -6.45 13.87 9.80
C THR A 99 -7.48 13.06 9.00
N ARG A 100 -7.89 11.89 9.51
CA ARG A 100 -8.92 11.03 8.89
C ARG A 100 -10.35 11.52 9.13
N LEU A 101 -10.56 12.47 10.04
CA LEU A 101 -11.88 13.00 10.35
C LEU A 101 -12.22 14.17 9.43
N PRO A 102 -13.48 14.27 8.96
CA PRO A 102 -13.92 15.43 8.20
C PRO A 102 -13.89 16.69 9.09
N LEU A 103 -13.96 17.85 8.45
CA LEU A 103 -13.91 19.14 9.11
C LEU A 103 -14.98 19.23 10.23
N PRO A 104 -14.68 19.89 11.37
CA PRO A 104 -15.68 20.20 12.38
C PRO A 104 -16.91 20.86 11.76
N GLY A 105 -18.09 20.32 12.06
CA GLY A 105 -19.37 20.66 11.45
C GLY A 105 -19.88 19.60 10.46
N ALA A 106 -19.06 18.66 10.02
CA ALA A 106 -19.50 17.54 9.19
C ALA A 106 -20.29 16.51 10.02
N SER A 107 -21.34 15.93 9.43
CA SER A 107 -22.08 14.81 10.01
C SER A 107 -21.62 13.47 9.44
N LEU A 108 -21.33 12.51 10.33
CA LEU A 108 -21.08 11.11 10.01
C LEU A 108 -22.37 10.34 10.21
N VAL A 109 -22.92 9.78 9.14
CA VAL A 109 -24.14 8.99 9.18
C VAL A 109 -23.81 7.51 8.99
N ARG A 110 -24.30 6.67 9.91
CA ARG A 110 -24.12 5.21 9.88
C ARG A 110 -25.44 4.52 10.21
N GLU A 111 -25.81 3.51 9.45
CA GLU A 111 -26.95 2.66 9.79
C GLU A 111 -26.51 1.51 10.72
N TYR A 112 -27.23 1.32 11.82
CA TYR A 112 -26.98 0.27 12.80
C TYR A 112 -28.30 -0.29 13.35
N ARG A 113 -28.50 -1.61 13.22
CA ARG A 113 -29.74 -2.32 13.63
C ARG A 113 -31.03 -1.63 13.13
N GLY A 114 -31.01 -1.11 11.90
CA GLY A 114 -32.14 -0.41 11.29
C GLY A 114 -32.38 1.02 11.82
N ARG A 115 -31.49 1.55 12.67
CA ARG A 115 -31.49 2.95 13.11
C ARG A 115 -30.38 3.72 12.43
N LYS A 116 -30.69 4.91 11.92
CA LYS A 116 -29.69 5.85 11.42
C LYS A 116 -29.06 6.59 12.59
N ILE A 117 -27.76 6.41 12.77
CA ILE A 117 -26.93 7.13 13.74
C ILE A 117 -26.30 8.30 13.00
N GLU A 118 -26.58 9.52 13.45
CA GLU A 118 -25.95 10.74 12.93
C GLU A 118 -25.06 11.37 14.01
N VAL A 119 -23.77 11.53 13.71
CA VAL A 119 -22.77 12.07 14.63
C VAL A 119 -22.14 13.31 14.03
N ILE A 120 -22.20 14.45 14.72
CA ILE A 120 -21.60 15.70 14.27
C ILE A 120 -20.16 15.80 14.80
N VAL A 121 -19.19 16.06 13.92
CA VAL A 121 -17.80 16.32 14.33
C VAL A 121 -17.72 17.73 14.90
N ARG A 122 -17.13 17.89 16.08
CA ARG A 122 -16.83 19.18 16.71
C ARG A 122 -15.31 19.35 16.82
N PRO A 123 -14.81 20.59 17.00
CA PRO A 123 -13.37 20.84 17.13
C PRO A 123 -12.74 20.02 18.27
N ASP A 124 -13.49 19.84 19.36
CA ASP A 124 -13.02 19.18 20.59
C ASP A 124 -13.60 17.77 20.80
N GLY A 125 -14.27 17.19 19.80
CA GLY A 125 -14.88 15.86 19.92
C GLY A 125 -16.02 15.57 18.95
N PHE A 126 -17.06 14.91 19.45
CA PHE A 126 -18.21 14.45 18.68
C PHE A 126 -19.50 14.76 19.41
N GLU A 127 -20.57 15.03 18.68
CA GLU A 127 -21.90 15.26 19.23
C GLU A 127 -22.87 14.25 18.64
N PHE A 128 -23.63 13.58 19.51
CA PHE A 128 -24.62 12.59 19.13
C PHE A 128 -25.90 12.85 19.94
N GLU A 129 -27.02 13.08 19.26
CA GLU A 129 -28.33 13.41 19.87
C GLU A 129 -28.28 14.55 20.92
N GLY A 130 -27.40 15.53 20.71
CA GLY A 130 -27.21 16.68 21.62
C GLY A 130 -26.27 16.42 22.81
N GLU A 131 -25.79 15.19 22.99
CA GLU A 131 -24.76 14.85 23.99
C GLU A 131 -23.35 14.93 23.36
N ARG A 132 -22.39 15.49 24.12
CA ARG A 132 -20.99 15.64 23.70
C ARG A 132 -20.12 14.46 24.16
N TYR A 133 -19.32 13.94 23.25
CA TYR A 133 -18.44 12.79 23.43
C TYR A 133 -17.00 13.09 23.02
N LYS A 134 -16.04 12.58 23.77
CA LYS A 134 -14.60 12.75 23.49
C LYS A 134 -14.08 11.88 22.33
N SER A 135 -14.84 10.87 21.90
CA SER A 135 -14.43 9.96 20.81
C SER A 135 -15.63 9.27 20.15
N LEU A 136 -15.47 8.84 18.88
CA LEU A 136 -16.44 8.00 18.19
C LEU A 136 -16.70 6.67 18.90
N SER A 137 -15.69 6.10 19.56
CA SER A 137 -15.85 4.88 20.35
C SER A 137 -16.79 5.07 21.54
N ALA A 138 -16.82 6.26 22.14
CA ALA A 138 -17.77 6.57 23.22
C ALA A 138 -19.21 6.69 22.70
N VAL A 139 -19.39 7.28 21.51
CA VAL A 139 -20.68 7.28 20.81
C VAL A 139 -21.11 5.86 20.45
N ALA A 140 -20.19 5.06 19.89
CA ALA A 140 -20.45 3.65 19.57
C ALA A 140 -20.90 2.88 20.81
N ARG A 141 -20.21 3.02 21.95
CA ARG A 141 -20.61 2.37 23.22
C ARG A 141 -21.99 2.81 23.70
N LYS A 142 -22.34 4.09 23.57
CA LYS A 142 -23.70 4.57 23.89
C LYS A 142 -24.75 3.93 22.99
N VAL A 143 -24.46 3.78 21.70
CA VAL A 143 -25.42 3.24 20.73
C VAL A 143 -25.52 1.71 20.78
N THR A 144 -24.41 1.01 20.99
CA THR A 144 -24.35 -0.47 20.99
C THR A 144 -24.45 -1.08 22.39
N GLY A 145 -24.20 -0.31 23.45
CA GLY A 145 -24.20 -0.78 24.84
C GLY A 145 -22.94 -1.54 25.28
N THR A 146 -21.84 -1.48 24.50
CA THR A 146 -20.58 -2.23 24.72
C THR A 146 -19.35 -1.35 24.60
#